data_AF-N1P2N4-F1
#
_entry.id   AF-N1P2N4-F1
#
_cell.length_a   1.000
_cell.length_b   1.000
_cell.length_c   1.000
_cell.angle_alpha   90.00
_cell.angle_beta   90.00
_cell.angle_gamma   90.00
#
_symmetry.space_group_name_H-M   'P 1'
#
loop_
_entity.id
_entity.type
_entity.pdbx_description
1 polymer ?
#
loop_
_entity_poly.entity_id
_entity_poly.type
_entity_poly.pdbx_seq_one_letter_code
_entity_poly.pdbx_strand_id
1 'polypeptide(L)'
;MSMLRIWSCIVHFFSVQALDSRIKPDIEFKRRQRIFINSSKEENGSSSSAVTVTRNPVLSSNSPSPPLWNTWEFRLYYLAFTVVVPFMIKAALATSSESNPNYYKFSGLLAHGWILGRKVDNSDPQYRFFRS
;
A
#
# COMPACT_ATOMS: atom_id res chain seq x y z
N MET A 1 -13.39 20.00 -18.04
CA MET A 1 -13.62 19.10 -16.89
C MET A 1 -13.10 19.83 -15.66
N SER A 2 -13.92 20.12 -14.64
CA SER A 2 -13.48 20.98 -13.53
C SER A 2 -12.45 20.26 -12.65
N MET A 3 -11.46 21.00 -12.15
CA MET A 3 -10.43 20.53 -11.20
C MET A 3 -11.03 19.75 -10.03
N LEU A 4 -12.17 20.22 -9.52
CA LEU A 4 -12.92 19.60 -8.42
C LEU A 4 -13.42 18.19 -8.76
N ARG A 5 -13.81 17.95 -10.00
CA ARG A 5 -14.24 16.62 -10.46
C ARG A 5 -13.06 15.66 -10.61
N ILE A 6 -11.94 16.14 -11.11
CA ILE A 6 -10.72 15.33 -11.27
C ILE A 6 -10.17 14.93 -9.89
N TRP A 7 -10.14 15.86 -8.94
CA TRP A 7 -9.75 15.58 -7.57
C TRP A 7 -10.67 14.55 -6.91
N SER A 8 -11.98 14.70 -7.06
CA SER A 8 -12.95 13.73 -6.54
C SER A 8 -12.76 12.34 -7.14
N CYS A 9 -12.45 12.24 -8.43
CA CYS A 9 -12.18 10.96 -9.10
C CYS A 9 -10.88 10.33 -8.60
N ILE A 10 -9.81 11.12 -8.42
CA ILE A 10 -8.52 10.64 -7.89
C ILE A 10 -8.68 10.12 -6.46
N VAL A 11 -9.38 10.87 -5.60
CA VAL A 11 -9.65 10.44 -4.22
C VAL A 11 -10.51 9.17 -4.19
N HIS A 12 -11.48 9.04 -5.10
CA HIS A 12 -12.29 7.83 -5.21
C HIS A 12 -11.48 6.62 -5.72
N PHE A 13 -10.58 6.83 -6.69
CA PHE A 13 -9.72 5.77 -7.23
C PHE A 13 -8.79 5.17 -6.16
N PHE A 14 -8.29 5.99 -5.24
CA PHE A 14 -7.49 5.54 -4.09
C PHE A 14 -8.32 5.19 -2.85
N SER A 15 -9.65 5.23 -2.92
CA SER A 15 -10.52 4.78 -1.84
C SER A 15 -10.45 3.26 -1.71
N VAL A 16 -10.50 2.75 -0.48
CA VAL A 16 -10.56 1.31 -0.18
C VAL A 16 -11.72 0.62 -0.94
N GLN A 17 -12.80 1.36 -1.20
CA GLN A 17 -13.97 0.87 -1.94
C GLN A 17 -13.68 0.59 -3.44
N ALA A 18 -12.74 1.31 -4.05
CA ALA A 18 -12.37 1.11 -5.45
C ALA A 18 -11.37 -0.04 -5.64
N LEU A 19 -10.56 -0.32 -4.62
CA LEU A 19 -9.55 -1.38 -4.64
C LEU A 19 -10.14 -2.75 -4.29
N ASP A 20 -11.10 -2.81 -3.36
CA ASP A 20 -11.77 -4.07 -3.01
C ASP A 20 -13.26 -3.85 -2.71
N SER A 21 -14.09 -4.27 -3.67
CA SER A 21 -15.56 -4.21 -3.57
C SER A 21 -16.14 -5.08 -2.43
N ARG A 22 -15.37 -6.02 -1.87
CA ARG A 22 -15.80 -6.89 -0.77
C ARG A 22 -15.72 -6.20 0.59
N ILE A 23 -14.91 -5.16 0.73
CA ILE A 23 -14.76 -4.40 1.98
C ILE A 23 -15.80 -3.27 1.99
N LYS A 24 -17.05 -3.62 2.30
CA LYS A 24 -18.08 -2.62 2.62
C LYS A 24 -17.99 -2.26 4.10
N PRO A 25 -18.04 -0.97 4.48
CA PRO A 25 -18.27 -0.61 5.88
C PRO A 25 -19.65 -1.17 6.25
N ASP A 26 -19.70 -2.17 7.14
CA ASP A 26 -20.95 -2.80 7.54
C ASP A 26 -21.79 -1.81 8.35
N ILE A 27 -22.73 -1.14 7.68
CA ILE A 27 -23.69 -0.23 8.30
C ILE A 27 -24.55 -0.99 9.33
N GLU A 28 -24.75 -2.30 9.13
CA GLU A 28 -25.47 -3.16 10.08
C GLU A 28 -24.68 -3.38 11.36
N PHE A 29 -23.35 -3.24 11.36
CA PHE A 29 -22.55 -3.36 12.59
C PHE A 29 -23.00 -2.35 13.66
N LYS A 30 -23.18 -1.08 13.27
CA LYS A 30 -23.62 -0.01 14.18
C LYS A 30 -25.10 -0.17 14.59
N ARG A 31 -25.92 -0.82 13.76
CA ARG A 31 -27.32 -1.14 14.07
C ARG A 31 -27.40 -2.31 15.05
N ARG A 32 -26.67 -3.40 14.80
CA ARG A 32 -26.54 -4.58 15.66
C ARG A 32 -26.03 -4.22 17.05
N GLN A 33 -25.02 -3.35 17.14
CA GLN A 33 -24.51 -2.86 18.42
C GLN A 33 -25.57 -2.09 19.22
N ARG A 34 -26.38 -1.25 18.56
CA ARG A 34 -27.48 -0.54 19.22
C ARG A 34 -28.59 -1.47 19.69
N ILE A 35 -28.96 -2.47 18.89
CA ILE A 35 -29.95 -3.48 19.28
C ILE A 35 -29.44 -4.27 20.51
N PHE A 36 -28.18 -4.66 20.52
CA PHE A 36 -27.57 -5.35 21.66
C PHE A 36 -27.56 -4.50 22.95
N ILE A 37 -27.23 -3.21 22.85
CA ILE A 37 -27.26 -2.26 23.98
C ILE A 37 -28.70 -2.02 24.49
N ASN A 38 -29.68 -1.96 23.58
CA ASN A 38 -31.08 -1.76 23.97
C ASN A 38 -31.68 -3.03 24.61
N SER A 39 -31.38 -4.21 24.06
CA SER A 39 -31.83 -5.50 24.60
C SER A 39 -31.27 -5.76 26.01
N SER A 40 -30.00 -5.41 26.25
CA SER A 40 -29.37 -5.53 27.58
C SER A 40 -29.89 -4.48 28.59
N LYS A 41 -30.54 -3.41 28.12
CA LYS A 41 -31.17 -2.41 28.98
C LYS A 41 -32.61 -2.81 29.38
N GLU A 42 -33.30 -3.58 28.57
CA GLU A 42 -34.67 -4.06 28.85
C GLU A 42 -34.71 -5.24 29.84
N GLU A 43 -33.71 -6.12 29.84
CA GLU A 43 -33.66 -7.27 30.78
C GLU A 43 -33.43 -6.89 32.25
N ASN A 44 -32.88 -5.71 32.55
CA ASN A 44 -32.62 -5.27 33.94
C ASN A 44 -33.86 -4.69 34.65
N GLY A 45 -35.03 -4.71 34.01
CA GLY A 45 -36.27 -4.10 34.53
C GLY A 45 -37.25 -5.05 35.25
N SER A 46 -37.03 -6.37 35.27
CA SER A 46 -37.96 -7.28 35.95
C SER A 46 -37.32 -8.59 36.43
N SER A 47 -37.31 -8.77 37.76
CA SER A 47 -37.39 -10.03 38.51
C SER A 47 -36.26 -11.09 38.40
N SER A 48 -35.48 -11.17 39.49
CA SER A 48 -35.18 -12.38 40.29
C SER A 48 -34.45 -13.60 39.69
N SER A 49 -33.30 -13.90 40.30
CA SER A 49 -32.73 -15.26 40.56
C SER A 49 -32.23 -16.11 39.39
N ALA A 50 -30.94 -16.05 39.05
CA ALA A 50 -30.20 -17.18 38.48
C ALA A 50 -28.66 -16.99 38.58
N VAL A 51 -28.02 -17.95 39.25
CA VAL A 51 -26.59 -18.35 39.24
C VAL A 51 -25.61 -17.47 38.46
N THR A 52 -24.75 -16.76 39.19
CA THR A 52 -23.57 -16.06 38.67
C THR A 52 -22.49 -17.06 38.23
N VAL A 53 -22.60 -17.60 37.01
CA VAL A 53 -21.41 -18.12 36.31
C VAL A 53 -20.69 -16.92 35.71
N THR A 54 -19.63 -16.46 36.38
CA THR A 54 -18.69 -15.45 35.87
C THR A 54 -17.90 -16.03 34.69
N ARG A 55 -18.55 -16.15 33.54
CA ARG A 55 -17.85 -16.19 32.25
C ARG A 55 -17.56 -14.74 31.90
N ASN A 56 -16.36 -14.28 32.23
CA ASN A 56 -15.85 -13.04 31.70
C ASN A 56 -15.98 -13.11 30.17
N PRO A 57 -16.84 -12.30 29.53
CA PRO A 57 -16.79 -12.20 28.09
C PRO A 57 -15.44 -11.55 27.79
N VAL A 58 -14.47 -12.35 27.34
CA VAL A 58 -13.30 -11.84 26.65
C VAL A 58 -13.86 -11.19 25.40
N LEU A 59 -14.28 -9.93 25.56
CA LEU A 59 -14.67 -9.04 24.49
C LEU A 59 -13.36 -8.76 23.75
N SER A 60 -12.96 -9.70 22.91
CA SER A 60 -11.91 -9.49 21.93
C SER A 60 -12.45 -8.40 21.01
N SER A 61 -12.19 -7.16 21.39
CA SER A 61 -12.41 -5.99 20.56
C SER A 61 -11.43 -6.12 19.40
N ASN A 62 -11.86 -6.82 18.35
CA ASN A 62 -11.22 -6.89 17.05
C ASN A 62 -11.28 -5.52 16.33
N SER A 63 -11.01 -4.43 17.04
CA SER A 63 -10.74 -3.14 16.44
C SER A 63 -9.31 -3.20 15.90
N PRO A 64 -9.10 -3.03 14.58
CA PRO A 64 -7.76 -3.01 14.01
C PRO A 64 -6.96 -1.87 14.64
N SER A 65 -5.66 -2.11 14.87
CA SER A 65 -4.77 -1.07 15.35
C SER A 65 -4.74 0.10 14.35
N PRO A 66 -4.59 1.34 14.84
CA PRO A 66 -4.46 2.48 13.97
C PRO A 66 -3.20 2.35 13.11
N PRO A 67 -3.23 2.80 11.85
CA PRO A 67 -2.12 2.60 10.95
C PRO A 67 -0.94 3.51 11.31
N LEU A 68 0.28 2.95 11.28
CA LEU A 68 1.48 3.57 11.85
C LEU A 68 2.22 4.53 10.89
N TRP A 69 1.59 4.98 9.80
CA TRP A 69 2.24 5.82 8.77
C TRP A 69 2.77 7.17 9.28
N ASN A 70 2.23 7.68 10.40
CA ASN A 70 2.60 8.97 10.97
C ASN A 70 3.61 8.87 12.13
N THR A 71 4.18 7.70 12.40
CA THR A 71 5.24 7.59 13.41
C THR A 71 6.53 8.23 12.88
N TRP A 72 7.35 8.75 13.79
CA TRP A 72 8.65 9.34 13.43
C TRP A 72 9.57 8.33 12.74
N GLU A 73 9.57 7.09 13.22
CA GLU A 73 10.28 5.98 12.61
C GLU A 73 9.86 5.79 11.14
N PHE A 74 8.55 5.73 10.88
CA PHE A 74 8.05 5.51 9.53
C PHE A 74 8.36 6.69 8.59
N ARG A 75 8.34 7.91 9.11
CA ARG A 75 8.76 9.11 8.36
C ARG A 75 10.24 9.08 7.97
N LEU A 76 11.11 8.55 8.83
CA LEU A 76 12.52 8.34 8.51
C LEU A 76 12.69 7.31 7.39
N TYR A 77 11.89 6.24 7.38
CA TYR A 77 11.91 5.27 6.28
C TYR A 77 11.48 5.90 4.96
N TYR A 78 10.47 6.78 4.95
CA TYR A 78 10.12 7.51 3.74
C TYR A 78 11.25 8.41 3.22
N LEU A 79 11.94 9.11 4.12
CA LEU A 79 13.08 9.93 3.75
C LEU A 79 14.21 9.08 3.17
N ALA A 80 14.57 7.99 3.86
CA ALA A 80 15.58 7.06 3.40
C ALA A 80 15.23 6.48 2.03
N PHE A 81 13.99 6.04 1.82
CA PHE A 81 13.51 5.55 0.53
C PHE A 81 13.64 6.60 -0.57
N THR A 82 13.19 7.82 -0.29
CA THR A 82 13.21 8.94 -1.25
C THR A 82 14.63 9.37 -1.63
N VAL A 83 15.63 9.13 -0.77
CA VAL A 83 17.04 9.47 -1.06
C VAL A 83 17.77 8.28 -1.69
N VAL A 84 17.66 7.10 -1.07
CA VAL A 84 18.41 5.90 -1.45
C VAL A 84 17.99 5.39 -2.82
N VAL A 85 16.68 5.33 -3.12
CA VAL A 85 16.21 4.77 -4.40
C VAL A 85 16.66 5.62 -5.59
N PRO A 86 16.48 6.95 -5.62
CA PRO A 86 17.04 7.77 -6.68
C PRO A 86 18.57 7.70 -6.76
N PHE A 87 19.25 7.58 -5.61
CA PHE A 87 20.70 7.43 -5.59
C PHE A 87 21.16 6.10 -6.22
N MET A 88 20.46 4.99 -5.96
CA MET A 88 20.72 3.69 -6.59
C MET A 88 20.52 3.77 -8.10
N ILE A 89 19.44 4.41 -8.57
CA ILE A 89 19.19 4.61 -10.01
C ILE A 89 20.32 5.45 -10.63
N LYS A 90 20.70 6.56 -9.99
CA LYS A 90 21.79 7.42 -10.47
C LYS A 90 23.12 6.67 -10.53
N ALA A 91 23.44 5.86 -9.53
CA ALA A 91 24.66 5.05 -9.50
C ALA A 91 24.67 4.03 -10.65
N ALA A 92 23.56 3.33 -10.89
CA ALA A 92 23.45 2.40 -12.01
C ALA A 92 23.63 3.11 -13.36
N LEU A 93 23.02 4.29 -13.55
CA LEU A 93 23.17 5.09 -14.76
C LEU A 93 24.60 5.60 -14.97
N ALA A 94 25.28 6.00 -13.90
CA ALA A 94 26.66 6.47 -13.94
C ALA A 94 27.64 5.35 -14.28
N THR A 95 27.43 4.14 -13.75
CA THR A 95 28.27 2.97 -14.05
C THR A 95 28.11 2.50 -15.49
N SER A 96 26.90 2.58 -16.03
CA SER A 96 26.57 2.18 -17.40
C SER A 96 26.71 3.32 -18.42
N SER A 97 27.18 4.50 -18.01
CA SER A 97 27.40 5.65 -18.88
C SER A 97 28.65 5.48 -19.75
N GLU A 98 28.64 6.09 -20.93
CA GLU A 98 29.82 6.16 -21.81
C GLU A 98 30.98 6.92 -21.17
N SER A 99 30.69 7.77 -20.20
CA SER A 99 31.69 8.50 -19.40
C SER A 99 32.43 7.63 -18.38
N ASN A 100 32.02 6.37 -18.17
CA ASN A 100 32.70 5.48 -17.23
C ASN A 100 34.03 4.99 -17.83
N PRO A 101 35.15 5.02 -17.09
CA PRO A 101 36.43 4.53 -17.59
C PRO A 101 36.40 3.05 -18.00
N ASN A 102 35.48 2.24 -17.47
CA ASN A 102 35.35 0.83 -17.84
C ASN A 102 34.46 0.59 -19.07
N TYR A 103 33.83 1.63 -19.63
CA TYR A 103 32.84 1.49 -20.69
C TYR A 103 33.37 0.76 -21.93
N TYR A 104 34.63 1.01 -22.30
CA TYR A 104 35.27 0.39 -23.47
C TYR A 104 35.30 -1.15 -23.43
N LYS A 105 35.25 -1.76 -22.23
CA LYS A 105 35.32 -3.22 -22.07
C LYS A 105 34.06 -3.91 -22.58
N PHE A 106 32.92 -3.26 -22.42
CA PHE A 106 31.62 -3.84 -22.76
C PHE A 106 30.94 -3.13 -23.94
N SER A 107 31.37 -1.91 -24.32
CA SER A 107 30.72 -1.08 -25.34
C SER A 107 30.45 -1.77 -26.69
N GLY A 108 31.28 -2.75 -27.07
CA GLY A 108 31.10 -3.52 -28.31
C GLY A 108 30.00 -4.59 -28.25
N LEU A 109 29.56 -4.97 -27.04
CA LEU A 109 28.51 -5.96 -26.82
C LEU A 109 27.10 -5.32 -26.75
N LEU A 110 27.01 -4.00 -26.59
CA LEU A 110 25.73 -3.30 -26.52
C LEU A 110 25.25 -2.90 -27.90
N ALA A 111 23.97 -3.10 -28.14
CA ALA A 111 23.27 -2.62 -29.32
C ALA A 111 22.58 -1.28 -29.03
N HIS A 112 22.20 -0.55 -30.07
CA HIS A 112 21.34 0.62 -29.89
C HIS A 112 19.99 0.16 -29.32
N GLY A 113 19.54 0.76 -28.21
CA GLY A 113 18.31 0.38 -27.53
C GLY A 113 17.25 1.47 -27.57
N TRP A 114 16.03 1.11 -27.17
CA TRP A 114 14.87 2.00 -27.20
C TRP A 114 14.85 3.07 -26.08
N ILE A 115 15.72 2.95 -25.07
CA ILE A 115 15.68 3.84 -23.90
C ILE A 115 16.50 5.11 -24.13
N LEU A 116 15.86 6.12 -24.70
CA LEU A 116 16.43 7.46 -24.92
C LEU A 116 17.78 7.43 -25.69
N GLY A 117 17.92 6.50 -26.64
CA GLY A 117 19.14 6.34 -27.44
C GLY A 117 20.33 5.76 -26.69
N ARG A 118 20.16 5.29 -25.44
CA ARG A 118 21.20 4.56 -24.71
C ARG A 118 21.37 3.16 -25.29
N LYS A 119 22.61 2.69 -25.30
CA LYS A 119 22.91 1.31 -25.71
C LYS A 119 22.45 0.33 -24.63
N VAL A 120 21.91 -0.80 -25.06
CA VAL A 120 21.30 -1.84 -24.21
C VAL A 120 21.97 -3.19 -24.53
N ASP A 121 22.07 -4.03 -23.51
CA ASP A 121 22.56 -5.40 -23.67
C ASP A 121 21.48 -6.30 -24.30
N ASN A 122 21.79 -6.82 -25.49
CA ASN A 122 20.94 -7.70 -26.30
C ASN A 122 21.58 -9.09 -26.52
N SER A 123 22.53 -9.48 -25.67
CA SER A 123 23.18 -10.79 -25.73
C SER A 123 22.23 -11.95 -25.46
N ASP A 124 21.20 -11.75 -24.63
CA ASP A 124 20.21 -12.78 -24.25
C ASP A 124 19.09 -12.92 -25.31
N PRO A 125 19.01 -14.06 -26.04
CA PRO A 125 18.00 -14.28 -27.08
C PRO A 125 16.57 -14.27 -26.56
N GLN A 126 16.34 -14.68 -25.30
CA GLN A 126 14.99 -14.82 -24.73
C GLN A 126 14.30 -13.47 -24.59
N TYR A 127 15.06 -12.42 -24.28
CA TYR A 127 14.50 -11.10 -24.04
C TYR A 127 14.87 -10.07 -25.10
N ARG A 128 15.76 -10.41 -26.04
CA ARG A 128 16.17 -9.52 -27.14
C ARG A 128 14.96 -8.94 -27.89
N PHE A 129 13.94 -9.73 -28.15
CA PHE A 129 12.73 -9.29 -28.86
C PHE A 129 11.95 -8.16 -28.15
N PHE A 130 11.99 -8.11 -26.82
CA PHE A 130 11.29 -7.07 -26.05
C PHE A 130 12.14 -5.80 -25.87
N ARG A 131 13.43 -5.85 -26.20
CA ARG A 131 14.42 -4.82 -25.90
C ARG A 131 15.06 -4.20 -27.15
N SER A 132 14.85 -4.80 -28.32
CA SER A 132 15.32 -4.33 -29.64
C SER A 132 14.42 -3.25 -30.23
#